data_AF-A0A530GTR0-F1
#
_entry.id   AF-A0A530GTR0-F1
#
_cell.length_a   1.000
_cell.length_b   1.000
_cell.length_c   1.000
_cell.angle_alpha   90.00
_cell.angle_beta   90.00
_cell.angle_gamma   90.00
#
_symmetry.space_group_name_H-M   'P 1'
#
loop_
_entity.id
_entity.type
_entity.pdbx_description
1 polymer ?
#
loop_
_entity_poly.entity_id
_entity_poly.type
_entity_poly.pdbx_seq_one_letter_code
_entity_poly.pdbx_strand_id
1 'polypeptide(L)'
;GRDEDAEDEGKPLSDLLIRDLTAHRTLGLRLALGEQPDIALIAVTHALAAQTFYQGAEAHCLEIGPTSVYLAGHADGIEDTAAGKALADRHAEWAADMPRDVGDLWGFIASLDHASVMALFAHCASLTVNAVKQPWERKPGAHQTADRLATAVNLDMTAHWRPTVRTYLGRVTKAQILDAVREGASEDAVERLSALKKQPMAEAAEQLLAGKGWLPAIMRTQEPAVFGKLQEEAEGGD
;
A
#
# COMPACT_ATOMS: atom_id res chain seq x y z
N GLY A 1 8.99 -24.62 31.53
CA GLY A 1 8.07 -24.70 30.39
C GLY A 1 8.84 -24.32 29.15
N ARG A 2 9.33 -25.31 28.41
CA ARG A 2 10.23 -25.13 27.26
C ARG A 2 9.62 -25.62 25.94
N ASP A 3 8.31 -25.86 25.91
CA ASP A 3 7.62 -26.50 24.77
C ASP A 3 6.59 -25.60 24.05
N GLU A 4 6.38 -24.34 24.47
CA GLU A 4 5.46 -23.43 23.75
C GLU A 4 6.12 -22.73 22.54
N ASP A 5 7.46 -22.67 22.48
CA ASP A 5 8.17 -21.90 21.46
C ASP A 5 8.40 -22.68 20.14
N ALA A 6 8.31 -24.02 20.15
CA ALA A 6 8.52 -24.87 18.96
C ALA A 6 7.26 -25.03 18.08
N GLU A 7 6.07 -24.72 18.60
CA GLU A 7 4.81 -24.83 17.84
C GLU A 7 4.52 -23.58 16.97
N ASP A 8 5.37 -22.56 17.00
CA ASP A 8 5.12 -21.23 16.40
C ASP A 8 6.08 -20.87 15.23
N GLU A 9 7.03 -21.75 14.89
CA GLU A 9 7.90 -21.59 13.73
C GLU A 9 7.12 -21.81 12.43
N GLY A 10 7.16 -20.81 11.53
CA GLY A 10 6.53 -20.90 10.21
C GLY A 10 5.02 -20.67 10.16
N LYS A 11 4.36 -20.25 11.25
CA LYS A 11 2.94 -19.83 11.16
C LYS A 11 2.79 -18.61 10.27
N PRO A 12 1.77 -18.54 9.39
CA PRO A 12 1.49 -17.34 8.62
C PRO A 12 1.03 -16.19 9.53
N LEU A 13 1.08 -14.95 9.01
CA LEU A 13 0.45 -13.81 9.70
C LEU A 13 -1.05 -14.07 9.87
N SER A 14 -1.63 -13.57 10.96
CA SER A 14 -3.08 -13.66 11.15
C SER A 14 -3.83 -12.85 10.11
N ASP A 15 -5.02 -13.32 9.73
CA ASP A 15 -5.91 -12.65 8.78
C ASP A 15 -6.20 -11.19 9.16
N LEU A 16 -6.39 -10.92 10.45
CA LEU A 16 -6.62 -9.58 10.97
C LEU A 16 -5.40 -8.67 10.74
N LEU A 17 -4.19 -9.18 10.96
CA LEU A 17 -2.96 -8.45 10.73
C LEU A 17 -2.71 -8.24 9.23
N ILE A 18 -3.00 -9.23 8.38
CA ILE A 18 -2.93 -9.09 6.92
C ILE A 18 -3.84 -7.97 6.44
N ARG A 19 -5.10 -7.94 6.88
CA ARG A 19 -6.08 -6.92 6.51
C ARG A 19 -5.61 -5.51 6.91
N ASP A 20 -5.08 -5.38 8.12
CA ASP A 20 -4.56 -4.13 8.64
C ASP A 20 -3.32 -3.62 7.86
N LEU A 21 -2.30 -4.47 7.69
CA LEU A 21 -1.08 -4.12 6.94
C LEU A 21 -1.41 -3.77 5.48
N THR A 22 -2.36 -4.47 4.86
CA THR A 22 -2.78 -4.19 3.48
C THR A 22 -3.68 -2.96 3.36
N ALA A 23 -4.38 -2.54 4.41
CA ALA A 23 -5.04 -1.24 4.47
C ALA A 23 -4.02 -0.09 4.52
N HIS A 24 -2.97 -0.21 5.34
CA HIS A 24 -1.86 0.75 5.32
C HIS A 24 -1.15 0.81 3.96
N ARG A 25 -0.90 -0.34 3.32
CA ARG A 25 -0.33 -0.39 1.96
C ARG A 25 -1.27 0.26 0.93
N THR A 26 -2.57 0.04 1.03
CA THR A 26 -3.56 0.68 0.16
C THR A 26 -3.51 2.20 0.33
N LEU A 27 -3.49 2.71 1.56
CA LEU A 27 -3.34 4.15 1.82
C LEU A 27 -2.06 4.72 1.19
N GLY A 28 -0.91 4.06 1.38
CA GLY A 28 0.34 4.45 0.75
C GLY A 28 0.24 4.52 -0.78
N LEU A 29 -0.41 3.51 -1.39
CA LEU A 29 -0.63 3.46 -2.84
C LEU A 29 -1.56 4.58 -3.33
N ARG A 30 -2.61 4.94 -2.57
CA ARG A 30 -3.48 6.10 -2.88
C ARG A 30 -2.70 7.41 -2.84
N LEU A 31 -1.82 7.57 -1.85
CA LEU A 31 -1.00 8.77 -1.75
C LEU A 31 -0.06 8.89 -2.96
N ALA A 32 0.73 7.83 -3.22
CA ALA A 32 1.70 7.77 -4.31
C ALA A 32 1.06 7.91 -5.70
N LEU A 33 -0.06 7.23 -5.99
CA LEU A 33 -0.71 7.32 -7.30
C LEU A 33 -1.25 8.73 -7.59
N GLY A 34 -1.79 9.40 -6.58
CA GLY A 34 -2.32 10.75 -6.76
C GLY A 34 -1.24 11.81 -7.01
N GLU A 35 0.03 11.47 -6.87
CA GLU A 35 1.18 12.30 -7.25
C GLU A 35 1.77 11.93 -8.63
N GLN A 36 1.18 10.95 -9.32
CA GLN A 36 1.70 10.41 -10.59
C GLN A 36 0.62 10.36 -11.68
N PRO A 37 0.34 11.50 -12.34
CA PRO A 37 -0.75 11.58 -13.31
C PRO A 37 -0.63 10.66 -14.51
N ASP A 38 0.57 10.46 -15.04
CA ASP A 38 0.80 9.57 -16.18
C ASP A 38 0.53 8.10 -15.80
N ILE A 39 0.94 7.70 -14.59
CA ILE A 39 0.67 6.34 -14.08
C ILE A 39 -0.81 6.17 -13.75
N ALA A 40 -1.47 7.20 -13.23
CA ALA A 40 -2.92 7.19 -13.02
C ALA A 40 -3.68 6.99 -14.34
N LEU A 41 -3.24 7.63 -15.42
CA LEU A 41 -3.88 7.48 -16.74
C LEU A 41 -3.77 6.04 -17.22
N ILE A 42 -2.55 5.49 -17.16
CA ILE A 42 -2.30 4.08 -17.49
C ILE A 42 -3.16 3.16 -16.62
N ALA A 43 -3.25 3.40 -15.31
CA ALA A 43 -3.99 2.56 -14.38
C ALA A 43 -5.50 2.56 -14.64
N VAL A 44 -6.09 3.73 -14.91
CA VAL A 44 -7.50 3.87 -15.27
C VAL A 44 -7.78 3.23 -16.62
N THR A 45 -6.95 3.50 -17.64
CA THR A 45 -7.07 2.87 -18.96
C THR A 45 -6.96 1.35 -18.85
N HIS A 46 -6.01 0.85 -18.06
CA HIS A 46 -5.88 -0.58 -17.78
C HIS A 46 -7.16 -1.14 -17.15
N ALA A 47 -7.71 -0.49 -16.11
CA ALA A 47 -8.91 -0.96 -15.43
C ALA A 47 -10.14 -0.95 -16.35
N LEU A 48 -10.31 0.09 -17.20
CA LEU A 48 -11.37 0.16 -18.19
C LEU A 48 -11.20 -0.93 -19.28
N ALA A 49 -9.99 -1.12 -19.79
CA ALA A 49 -9.70 -2.17 -20.78
C ALA A 49 -9.90 -3.58 -20.21
N ALA A 50 -9.46 -3.82 -18.96
CA ALA A 50 -9.66 -5.07 -18.26
C ALA A 50 -11.15 -5.42 -18.14
N GLN A 51 -11.97 -4.47 -17.67
CA GLN A 51 -13.41 -4.65 -17.52
C GLN A 51 -14.13 -4.81 -18.88
N THR A 52 -13.63 -4.16 -19.93
CA THR A 52 -14.23 -4.20 -21.27
C THR A 52 -13.93 -5.50 -22.00
N PHE A 53 -12.67 -5.93 -21.99
CA PHE A 53 -12.18 -7.01 -22.84
C PHE A 53 -11.99 -8.35 -22.11
N TYR A 54 -11.93 -8.35 -20.78
CA TYR A 54 -11.70 -9.55 -19.97
C TYR A 54 -12.84 -9.78 -18.98
N GLN A 55 -14.02 -10.12 -19.49
CA GLN A 55 -15.20 -10.40 -18.65
C GLN A 55 -14.92 -11.52 -17.63
N GLY A 56 -15.28 -11.26 -16.36
CA GLY A 56 -15.05 -12.20 -15.25
C GLY A 56 -13.61 -12.21 -14.71
N ALA A 57 -12.69 -11.44 -15.28
CA ALA A 57 -11.34 -11.30 -14.73
C ALA A 57 -11.32 -10.28 -13.57
N GLU A 58 -11.09 -10.77 -12.36
CA GLU A 58 -10.82 -9.94 -11.18
C GLU A 58 -9.37 -9.45 -11.20
N ALA A 59 -8.97 -8.74 -12.26
CA ALA A 59 -7.59 -8.32 -12.53
C ALA A 59 -7.37 -6.80 -12.38
N HIS A 60 -8.29 -6.07 -11.77
CA HIS A 60 -8.19 -4.61 -11.58
C HIS A 60 -8.13 -4.28 -10.10
N CYS A 61 -7.29 -3.30 -9.72
CA CYS A 61 -7.22 -2.78 -8.35
C CYS A 61 -7.83 -1.39 -8.20
N LEU A 62 -8.19 -0.73 -9.31
CA LEU A 62 -9.01 0.48 -9.31
C LEU A 62 -10.47 0.05 -9.44
N GLU A 63 -11.28 0.37 -8.44
CA GLU A 63 -12.73 0.18 -8.48
C GLU A 63 -13.36 1.41 -9.16
N ILE A 64 -13.57 1.36 -10.49
CA ILE A 64 -14.10 2.52 -11.26
C ILE A 64 -15.63 2.59 -11.14
N GLY A 65 -16.04 3.04 -9.97
CA GLY A 65 -17.13 3.95 -9.64
C GLY A 65 -16.61 4.72 -8.42
N PRO A 66 -17.05 5.95 -8.08
CA PRO A 66 -16.55 6.61 -6.87
C PRO A 66 -17.04 5.87 -5.61
N THR A 67 -16.42 4.73 -5.32
CA THR A 67 -16.55 3.91 -4.13
C THR A 67 -15.17 3.90 -3.52
N SER A 68 -14.94 4.77 -2.54
CA SER A 68 -13.71 4.74 -1.76
C SER A 68 -13.94 3.89 -0.52
N VAL A 69 -13.33 2.71 -0.48
CA VAL A 69 -13.40 1.83 0.69
C VAL A 69 -12.87 2.58 1.91
N TYR A 70 -13.66 2.55 3.00
CA TYR A 70 -13.32 3.16 4.28
C TYR A 70 -12.23 2.35 5.00
N LEU A 71 -10.97 2.79 4.86
CA LEU A 71 -9.80 2.04 5.36
C LEU A 71 -9.72 1.97 6.89
N ALA A 72 -10.29 2.93 7.61
CA ALA A 72 -10.34 2.89 9.08
C ALA A 72 -11.24 1.75 9.61
N GLY A 73 -12.13 1.19 8.78
CA GLY A 73 -12.82 -0.07 9.09
C GLY A 73 -11.90 -1.30 9.08
N HIS A 74 -10.66 -1.16 8.58
CA HIS A 74 -9.68 -2.24 8.43
C HIS A 74 -8.45 -2.07 9.33
N ALA A 75 -8.04 -0.82 9.59
CA ALA A 75 -6.85 -0.46 10.35
C ALA A 75 -7.16 0.69 11.33
N ASP A 76 -7.05 0.42 12.63
CA ASP A 76 -7.34 1.40 13.68
C ASP A 76 -6.31 2.54 13.70
N GLY A 77 -6.77 3.79 13.82
CA GLY A 77 -5.92 4.99 13.81
C GLY A 77 -5.20 5.28 12.49
N ILE A 78 -5.58 4.64 11.37
CA ILE A 78 -4.95 4.85 10.06
C ILE A 78 -5.09 6.30 9.56
N GLU A 79 -6.19 6.97 9.88
CA GLU A 79 -6.48 8.36 9.51
C GLU A 79 -5.53 9.34 10.23
N ASP A 80 -5.09 9.01 11.44
CA ASP A 80 -4.19 9.86 12.24
C ASP A 80 -2.72 9.79 11.80
N THR A 81 -2.39 8.81 10.95
CA THR A 81 -1.04 8.66 10.39
C THR A 81 -0.69 9.84 9.48
N ALA A 82 0.61 10.08 9.29
CA ALA A 82 1.07 11.14 8.37
C ALA A 82 0.53 10.94 6.94
N ALA A 83 0.49 9.69 6.46
CA ALA A 83 -0.07 9.36 5.15
C ALA A 83 -1.59 9.60 5.08
N GLY A 84 -2.31 9.30 6.19
CA GLY A 84 -3.76 9.52 6.29
C GLY A 84 -4.10 11.00 6.20
N LYS A 85 -3.39 11.83 6.96
CA LYS A 85 -3.52 13.29 6.93
C LYS A 85 -3.17 13.88 5.57
N ALA A 86 -2.04 13.47 4.99
CA ALA A 86 -1.62 13.98 3.67
C ALA A 86 -2.68 13.70 2.57
N LEU A 87 -3.29 12.51 2.57
CA LEU A 87 -4.35 12.20 1.62
C LEU A 87 -5.61 13.05 1.85
N ALA A 88 -5.99 13.27 3.12
CA ALA A 88 -7.14 14.08 3.49
C ALA A 88 -6.93 15.57 3.16
N ASP A 89 -5.74 16.10 3.44
CA ASP A 89 -5.37 17.48 3.14
C ASP A 89 -5.43 17.74 1.62
N ARG A 90 -4.83 16.86 0.81
CA ARG A 90 -4.92 16.93 -0.66
C ARG A 90 -6.37 16.88 -1.17
N HIS A 91 -7.23 16.09 -0.53
CA HIS A 91 -8.65 16.05 -0.89
C HIS A 91 -9.37 17.35 -0.53
N ALA A 92 -9.10 17.89 0.66
CA ALA A 92 -9.68 19.14 1.12
C ALA A 92 -9.27 20.34 0.26
N GLU A 93 -8.02 20.38 -0.20
CA GLU A 93 -7.52 21.37 -1.15
C GLU A 93 -8.35 21.37 -2.44
N TRP A 94 -8.53 20.21 -3.09
CA TRP A 94 -9.40 20.11 -4.26
C TRP A 94 -10.84 20.48 -3.95
N ALA A 95 -11.39 20.01 -2.83
CA ALA A 95 -12.76 20.28 -2.44
C ALA A 95 -13.04 21.77 -2.20
N ALA A 96 -12.03 22.56 -1.78
CA ALA A 96 -12.17 24.00 -1.58
C ALA A 96 -12.38 24.76 -2.91
N ASP A 97 -11.79 24.27 -4.00
CA ASP A 97 -11.88 24.87 -5.33
C ASP A 97 -13.09 24.35 -6.15
N MET A 98 -13.70 23.23 -5.73
CA MET A 98 -14.83 22.65 -6.46
C MET A 98 -16.06 23.57 -6.47
N PRO A 99 -16.72 23.74 -7.63
CA PRO A 99 -17.97 24.48 -7.69
C PRO A 99 -19.05 23.77 -6.87
N ARG A 100 -19.94 24.56 -6.24
CA ARG A 100 -21.05 24.03 -5.43
C ARG A 100 -22.15 23.38 -6.28
N ASP A 101 -22.34 23.89 -7.49
CA ASP A 101 -23.29 23.34 -8.46
C ASP A 101 -22.54 22.43 -9.44
N VAL A 102 -23.04 21.21 -9.61
CA VAL A 102 -22.51 20.25 -10.58
C VAL A 102 -22.66 20.76 -12.03
N GLY A 103 -23.64 21.63 -12.30
CA GLY A 103 -23.81 22.29 -13.60
C GLY A 103 -22.60 23.14 -14.02
N ASP A 104 -21.88 23.70 -13.04
CA ASP A 104 -20.70 24.53 -13.27
C ASP A 104 -19.41 23.71 -13.38
N LEU A 105 -19.43 22.43 -12.97
CA LEU A 105 -18.25 21.55 -12.91
C LEU A 105 -17.59 21.38 -14.28
N TRP A 106 -18.38 21.28 -15.34
CA TRP A 106 -17.83 21.18 -16.69
C TRP A 106 -17.00 22.41 -17.04
N GLY A 107 -17.55 23.60 -16.79
CA GLY A 107 -16.86 24.87 -17.05
C GLY A 107 -15.60 25.02 -16.21
N PHE A 108 -15.66 24.64 -14.94
CA PHE A 108 -14.51 24.61 -14.04
C PHE A 108 -13.40 23.71 -14.60
N ILE A 109 -13.67 22.42 -14.86
CA ILE A 109 -12.67 21.47 -15.35
C ILE A 109 -12.13 21.91 -16.72
N ALA A 110 -13.00 22.38 -17.63
CA ALA A 110 -12.59 22.86 -18.95
C ALA A 110 -11.71 24.14 -18.90
N SER A 111 -11.75 24.87 -17.79
CA SER A 111 -10.91 26.06 -17.57
C SER A 111 -9.55 25.76 -16.96
N LEU A 112 -9.36 24.57 -16.39
CA LEU A 112 -8.09 24.14 -15.83
C LEU A 112 -7.05 23.95 -16.93
N ASP A 113 -5.79 24.21 -16.60
CA ASP A 113 -4.69 23.81 -17.48
C ASP A 113 -4.51 22.29 -17.48
N HIS A 114 -3.78 21.78 -18.47
CA HIS A 114 -3.60 20.34 -18.64
C HIS A 114 -2.98 19.68 -17.39
N ALA A 115 -2.02 20.35 -16.76
CA ALA A 115 -1.38 19.85 -15.55
C ALA A 115 -2.38 19.70 -14.39
N SER A 116 -3.26 20.68 -14.18
CA SER A 116 -4.28 20.63 -13.12
C SER A 116 -5.36 19.58 -13.42
N VAL A 117 -5.79 19.44 -14.68
CA VAL A 117 -6.71 18.35 -15.08
C VAL A 117 -6.08 17.00 -14.78
N MET A 118 -4.82 16.80 -15.14
CA MET A 118 -4.10 15.55 -14.91
C MET A 118 -3.90 15.29 -13.41
N ALA A 119 -3.59 16.32 -12.61
CA ALA A 119 -3.48 16.19 -11.16
C ALA A 119 -4.82 15.83 -10.49
N LEU A 120 -5.92 16.49 -10.89
CA LEU A 120 -7.27 16.17 -10.41
C LEU A 120 -7.67 14.75 -10.81
N PHE A 121 -7.38 14.36 -12.06
CA PHE A 121 -7.61 13.01 -12.55
C PHE A 121 -6.83 11.97 -11.73
N ALA A 122 -5.55 12.22 -11.44
CA ALA A 122 -4.72 11.35 -10.62
C ALA A 122 -5.28 11.21 -9.20
N HIS A 123 -5.70 12.32 -8.59
CA HIS A 123 -6.35 12.34 -7.29
C HIS A 123 -7.61 11.46 -7.29
N CYS A 124 -8.53 11.68 -8.23
CA CYS A 124 -9.77 10.91 -8.36
C CYS A 124 -9.48 9.41 -8.56
N ALA A 125 -8.57 9.06 -9.47
CA ALA A 125 -8.17 7.67 -9.70
C ALA A 125 -7.58 7.03 -8.43
N SER A 126 -6.74 7.76 -7.71
CA SER A 126 -6.11 7.27 -6.48
C SER A 126 -7.11 6.87 -5.40
N LEU A 127 -8.22 7.61 -5.23
CA LEU A 127 -9.24 7.30 -4.22
C LEU A 127 -9.94 5.95 -4.45
N THR A 128 -9.89 5.43 -5.68
CA THR A 128 -10.50 4.15 -6.08
C THR A 128 -9.61 2.93 -5.90
N VAL A 129 -8.33 3.12 -5.54
CA VAL A 129 -7.43 2.00 -5.33
C VAL A 129 -7.87 1.22 -4.09
N ASN A 130 -8.07 -0.10 -4.24
CA ASN A 130 -8.35 -1.03 -3.15
C ASN A 130 -7.46 -2.27 -3.28
N ALA A 131 -6.48 -2.41 -2.36
CA ALA A 131 -5.57 -3.55 -2.31
C ALA A 131 -5.65 -4.30 -0.97
N VAL A 132 -6.69 -4.05 -0.17
CA VAL A 132 -6.90 -4.73 1.12
C VAL A 132 -7.18 -6.21 0.86
N LYS A 133 -6.49 -7.09 1.60
CA LYS A 133 -6.72 -8.54 1.52
C LYS A 133 -7.73 -8.96 2.58
N GLN A 134 -8.82 -9.61 2.17
CA GLN A 134 -9.82 -10.20 3.06
C GLN A 134 -9.83 -11.73 2.96
N PRO A 135 -10.05 -12.49 4.06
CA PRO A 135 -9.96 -13.96 4.05
C PRO A 135 -10.94 -14.66 3.12
N TRP A 136 -12.12 -14.08 2.91
CA TRP A 136 -13.19 -14.62 2.08
C TRP A 136 -13.15 -14.11 0.62
N GLU A 137 -12.31 -13.12 0.32
CA GLU A 137 -12.23 -12.51 -0.99
C GLU A 137 -11.09 -13.13 -1.81
N ARG A 138 -11.41 -13.68 -2.98
CA ARG A 138 -10.44 -14.37 -3.84
C ARG A 138 -10.19 -13.62 -5.14
N LYS A 139 -9.55 -12.44 -5.04
CA LYS A 139 -9.18 -11.57 -6.17
C LYS A 139 -7.67 -11.58 -6.46
N PRO A 140 -7.05 -12.72 -6.84
CA PRO A 140 -5.60 -12.78 -7.03
C PRO A 140 -5.10 -11.87 -8.15
N GLY A 141 -5.90 -11.67 -9.20
CA GLY A 141 -5.55 -10.75 -10.28
C GLY A 141 -5.49 -9.29 -9.81
N ALA A 142 -6.44 -8.84 -8.99
CA ALA A 142 -6.49 -7.49 -8.46
C ALA A 142 -5.26 -7.21 -7.59
N HIS A 143 -4.87 -8.17 -6.74
CA HIS A 143 -3.66 -8.05 -5.93
C HIS A 143 -2.38 -8.04 -6.78
N GLN A 144 -2.30 -8.85 -7.84
CA GLN A 144 -1.18 -8.79 -8.77
C GLN A 144 -1.10 -7.44 -9.49
N THR A 145 -2.24 -6.88 -9.90
CA THR A 145 -2.30 -5.55 -10.51
C THR A 145 -1.93 -4.46 -9.50
N ALA A 146 -2.35 -4.59 -8.23
CA ALA A 146 -1.93 -3.67 -7.17
C ALA A 146 -0.42 -3.72 -6.94
N ASP A 147 0.22 -4.89 -7.01
CA ASP A 147 1.68 -5.01 -6.91
C ASP A 147 2.39 -4.36 -8.12
N ARG A 148 1.87 -4.56 -9.33
CA ARG A 148 2.39 -3.86 -10.53
C ARG A 148 2.23 -2.34 -10.44
N LEU A 149 1.09 -1.89 -9.92
CA LEU A 149 0.83 -0.47 -9.72
C LEU A 149 1.76 0.10 -8.65
N ALA A 150 1.98 -0.61 -7.54
CA ALA A 150 2.93 -0.22 -6.50
C ALA A 150 4.35 -0.07 -7.05
N THR A 151 4.79 -0.99 -7.91
CA THR A 151 6.06 -0.88 -8.63
C THR A 151 6.07 0.31 -9.59
N ALA A 152 5.01 0.52 -10.38
CA ALA A 152 4.93 1.62 -11.34
C ALA A 152 4.98 2.99 -10.68
N VAL A 153 4.40 3.12 -9.48
CA VAL A 153 4.46 4.36 -8.69
C VAL A 153 5.66 4.43 -7.75
N ASN A 154 6.61 3.49 -7.81
CA ASN A 154 7.75 3.42 -6.90
C ASN A 154 7.33 3.52 -5.42
N LEU A 155 6.25 2.83 -5.02
CA LEU A 155 5.69 2.93 -3.66
C LEU A 155 6.74 2.51 -2.62
N ASP A 156 7.16 3.46 -1.78
CA ASP A 156 8.02 3.20 -0.63
C ASP A 156 7.20 3.17 0.67
N MET A 157 6.90 1.96 1.15
CA MET A 157 6.16 1.82 2.41
C MET A 157 6.98 2.20 3.66
N THR A 158 8.31 2.35 3.57
CA THR A 158 9.12 2.79 4.71
C THR A 158 8.87 4.26 5.07
N ALA A 159 8.40 5.04 4.09
CA ALA A 159 7.95 6.42 4.28
C ALA A 159 6.59 6.51 4.98
N HIS A 160 5.76 5.46 4.91
CA HIS A 160 4.35 5.51 5.33
C HIS A 160 4.02 4.62 6.54
N TRP A 161 4.87 3.64 6.86
CA TRP A 161 4.61 2.68 7.95
C TRP A 161 5.89 2.19 8.62
N ARG A 162 5.79 1.82 9.91
CA ARG A 162 6.90 1.26 10.69
C ARG A 162 6.46 0.12 11.62
N PRO A 163 7.33 -0.86 11.90
CA PRO A 163 7.06 -1.99 12.78
C PRO A 163 7.18 -1.58 14.26
N THR A 164 6.05 -1.41 14.94
CA THR A 164 6.00 -1.17 16.39
C THR A 164 5.37 -2.37 17.10
N VAL A 165 5.45 -2.40 18.42
CA VAL A 165 4.72 -3.33 19.29
C VAL A 165 3.23 -3.29 18.95
N ARG A 166 2.67 -2.08 18.77
CA ARG A 166 1.27 -1.89 18.42
C ARG A 166 0.94 -2.38 17.00
N THR A 167 1.77 -2.03 16.01
CA THR A 167 1.41 -2.26 14.59
C THR A 167 1.72 -3.68 14.12
N TYR A 168 2.79 -4.31 14.62
CA TYR A 168 3.26 -5.61 14.13
C TYR A 168 3.85 -6.52 15.22
N LEU A 169 4.87 -6.05 15.94
CA LEU A 169 5.74 -6.91 16.77
C LEU A 169 4.98 -7.57 17.93
N GLY A 170 3.98 -6.90 18.51
CA GLY A 170 3.10 -7.44 19.53
C GLY A 170 2.02 -8.40 19.01
N ARG A 171 1.86 -8.53 17.68
CA ARG A 171 0.76 -9.27 17.02
C ARG A 171 1.20 -10.51 16.27
N VAL A 172 2.50 -10.76 16.21
CA VAL A 172 3.13 -11.91 15.53
C VAL A 172 3.65 -12.93 16.55
N THR A 173 4.20 -14.06 16.11
CA THR A 173 4.84 -15.06 17.00
C THR A 173 6.19 -14.57 17.53
N LYS A 174 6.81 -15.25 18.51
CA LYS A 174 8.19 -14.93 18.90
C LYS A 174 9.17 -15.22 17.76
N ALA A 175 9.00 -16.34 17.07
CA ALA A 175 9.82 -16.72 15.92
C ALA A 175 9.79 -15.63 14.83
N GLN A 176 8.60 -15.12 14.50
CA GLN A 176 8.46 -14.01 13.53
C GLN A 176 9.09 -12.68 14.00
N ILE A 177 9.16 -12.39 15.31
CA ILE A 177 9.96 -11.26 15.80
C ILE A 177 11.45 -11.52 15.52
N LEU A 178 11.95 -12.70 15.87
CA LEU A 178 13.35 -13.03 15.71
C LEU A 178 13.76 -13.00 14.24
N ASP A 179 12.90 -13.47 13.33
CA ASP A 179 13.10 -13.36 11.88
C ASP A 179 13.18 -11.90 11.41
N ALA A 180 12.28 -11.04 11.90
CA ALA A 180 12.30 -9.62 11.59
C ALA A 180 13.59 -8.95 12.07
N VAL A 181 14.05 -9.26 13.29
CA VAL A 181 15.30 -8.75 13.87
C VAL A 181 16.51 -9.28 13.12
N ARG A 182 16.50 -10.55 12.72
CA ARG A 182 17.58 -11.15 11.92
C ARG A 182 17.77 -10.41 10.61
N GLU A 183 16.67 -10.12 9.92
CA GLU A 183 16.69 -9.45 8.62
C GLU A 183 16.98 -7.95 8.72
N GLY A 184 16.38 -7.26 9.70
CA GLY A 184 16.46 -5.80 9.82
C GLY A 184 17.58 -5.27 10.71
N ALA A 185 18.20 -6.13 11.54
CA ALA A 185 19.24 -5.74 12.49
C ALA A 185 20.48 -6.65 12.40
N SER A 186 20.54 -7.75 13.15
CA SER A 186 21.68 -8.69 13.15
C SER A 186 21.38 -10.00 13.89
N GLU A 187 22.16 -11.06 13.61
CA GLU A 187 22.09 -12.33 14.35
C GLU A 187 22.46 -12.15 15.83
N ASP A 188 23.47 -11.34 16.14
CA ASP A 188 23.82 -11.01 17.54
C ASP A 188 22.64 -10.42 18.32
N ALA A 189 21.76 -9.66 17.66
CA ALA A 189 20.57 -9.13 18.29
C ALA A 189 19.53 -10.23 18.56
N VAL A 190 19.39 -11.20 17.66
CA VAL A 190 18.54 -12.38 17.83
C VAL A 190 18.95 -13.17 19.07
N GLU A 191 20.24 -13.43 19.26
CA GLU A 191 20.74 -14.16 20.43
C GLU A 191 20.36 -13.48 21.74
N ARG A 192 20.50 -12.15 21.82
CA ARG A 192 20.13 -11.34 22.99
C ARG A 192 18.63 -11.38 23.29
N LEU A 193 17.79 -11.46 22.26
CA LEU A 193 16.33 -11.47 22.40
C LEU A 193 15.76 -12.87 22.68
N SER A 194 16.45 -13.93 22.27
CA SER A 194 15.94 -15.31 22.27
C SER A 194 15.37 -15.79 23.62
N ALA A 195 15.98 -15.36 24.73
CA ALA A 195 15.56 -15.73 26.08
C ALA A 195 14.44 -14.85 26.67
N LEU A 196 14.06 -13.76 25.99
CA LEU A 196 13.07 -12.82 26.49
C LEU A 196 11.64 -13.36 26.37
N LYS A 197 10.79 -12.93 27.30
CA LYS A 197 9.34 -13.11 27.17
C LYS A 197 8.81 -12.25 26.01
N LYS A 198 7.65 -12.63 25.46
CA LYS A 198 7.08 -12.03 24.24
C LYS A 198 6.98 -10.50 24.27
N GLN A 199 6.47 -9.92 25.36
CA GLN A 199 6.29 -8.47 25.46
C GLN A 199 7.63 -7.71 25.52
N PRO A 200 8.58 -8.02 26.43
CA PRO A 200 9.91 -7.42 26.40
C PRO A 200 10.67 -7.65 25.08
N MET A 201 10.48 -8.82 24.45
CA MET A 201 11.06 -9.12 23.15
C MET A 201 10.53 -8.17 22.06
N ALA A 202 9.22 -7.91 22.03
CA ALA A 202 8.61 -7.00 21.08
C ALA A 202 9.09 -5.55 21.27
N GLU A 203 9.18 -5.09 22.51
CA GLU A 203 9.66 -3.74 22.85
C GLU A 203 11.13 -3.55 22.44
N ALA A 204 11.98 -4.53 22.75
CA ALA A 204 13.40 -4.47 22.36
C ALA A 204 13.58 -4.58 20.84
N ALA A 205 12.79 -5.42 20.17
CA ALA A 205 12.79 -5.51 18.70
C ALA A 205 12.36 -4.19 18.04
N GLU A 206 11.38 -3.47 18.59
CA GLU A 206 10.98 -2.16 18.09
C GLU A 206 12.15 -1.18 18.11
N GLN A 207 12.92 -1.13 19.21
CA GLN A 207 14.10 -0.27 19.31
C GLN A 207 15.20 -0.65 18.32
N LEU A 208 15.41 -1.95 18.09
CA LEU A 208 16.43 -2.44 17.15
C LEU A 208 16.09 -2.16 15.69
N LEU A 209 14.81 -2.24 15.34
CA LEU A 209 14.30 -2.00 13.98
C LEU A 209 14.01 -0.52 13.70
N ALA A 210 13.97 0.32 14.74
CA ALA A 210 13.75 1.75 14.60
C ALA A 210 14.77 2.38 13.64
N GLY A 211 14.26 3.03 12.60
CA GLY A 211 15.08 3.71 11.60
C GLY A 211 15.85 2.79 10.63
N LYS A 212 15.65 1.47 10.69
CA LYS A 212 16.31 0.50 9.79
C LYS A 212 15.61 0.29 8.45
N GLY A 213 14.42 0.86 8.27
CA GLY A 213 13.63 0.68 7.05
C GLY A 213 13.08 -0.74 6.87
N TRP A 214 13.13 -1.59 7.89
CA TRP A 214 12.57 -2.94 7.80
C TRP A 214 11.04 -2.91 7.67
N LEU A 215 10.52 -3.73 6.76
CA LEU A 215 9.09 -3.94 6.52
C LEU A 215 8.78 -5.43 6.46
N PRO A 216 7.61 -5.89 6.91
CA PRO A 216 7.18 -7.26 6.64
C PRO A 216 6.98 -7.47 5.13
N ALA A 217 7.19 -8.70 4.64
CA ALA A 217 7.17 -9.02 3.21
C ALA A 217 5.91 -8.52 2.47
N ILE A 218 4.73 -8.60 3.11
CA ILE A 218 3.45 -8.14 2.54
C ILE A 218 3.39 -6.62 2.27
N MET A 219 4.29 -5.84 2.89
CA MET A 219 4.37 -4.39 2.71
C MET A 219 5.49 -3.96 1.76
N ARG A 220 6.31 -4.90 1.27
CA ARG A 220 7.41 -4.57 0.35
C ARG A 220 6.88 -4.41 -1.06
N THR A 221 7.31 -3.36 -1.73
CA THR A 221 7.08 -3.21 -3.17
C THR A 221 8.11 -4.07 -3.88
N GLN A 222 7.69 -4.86 -4.87
CA GLN A 222 8.65 -5.63 -5.64
C GLN A 222 9.48 -4.67 -6.50
N GLU A 223 10.79 -4.89 -6.53
CA GLU A 223 11.65 -4.14 -7.44
C GLU A 223 11.16 -4.33 -8.88
N PRO A 224 11.11 -3.25 -9.68
CA PRO A 224 10.71 -3.39 -11.06
C PRO A 224 11.62 -4.40 -11.76
N ALA A 225 11.05 -5.45 -12.33
CA ALA A 225 11.68 -6.18 -13.42
C ALA A 225 11.69 -5.24 -14.63
N VAL A 226 12.60 -4.26 -14.59
CA VAL A 226 13.02 -3.30 -15.63
C VAL A 226 11.93 -2.97 -16.66
N PHE A 227 11.32 -1.79 -16.54
CA PHE A 227 10.57 -1.11 -17.62
C PHE A 227 11.50 -0.69 -18.78
N GLY A 228 12.39 -1.56 -19.22
CA GLY A 228 13.47 -1.27 -20.17
C GLY A 228 13.19 -1.67 -21.62
N LYS A 229 11.94 -1.98 -21.99
CA LYS A 229 11.64 -2.44 -23.37
C LYS A 229 10.75 -1.52 -24.21
N LEU A 230 10.21 -0.44 -23.65
CA LEU A 230 9.31 0.45 -24.41
C LEU A 230 9.98 1.72 -24.97
N GLN A 231 11.29 1.90 -24.76
CA GLN A 231 12.02 3.04 -25.31
C GLN A 231 13.04 2.66 -26.40
N GLU A 232 13.54 1.42 -26.43
CA GLU A 232 14.48 0.95 -27.48
C GLU A 232 13.78 0.59 -28.80
N GLU A 233 12.49 0.24 -28.80
CA GLU A 233 11.76 -0.07 -30.05
C GLU A 233 11.31 1.19 -30.82
N ALA A 234 11.41 2.39 -30.23
CA ALA A 234 11.09 3.65 -30.90
C ALA A 234 12.28 4.30 -31.64
N GLU A 235 13.52 3.85 -31.39
CA GLU A 235 14.73 4.37 -32.04
C GLU A 235 15.38 3.38 -33.04
N GLY A 236 14.82 2.17 -33.20
CA GLY A 236 15.38 1.10 -34.02
C GLY A 236 14.73 0.86 -35.38
N GLY A 237 13.86 1.76 -35.85
CA GLY A 237 13.15 1.62 -37.12
C GLY A 237 13.43 2.75 -38.10
N ASP A 238 14.66 2.79 -38.63
CA ASP A 238 15.02 3.52 -39.87
C ASP A 238 14.94 2.54 -41.06
#